data_AF-U5QLH1-F1
#
_entry.id   AF-U5QLH1-F1
#
_cell.length_a   1.000
_cell.length_b   1.000
_cell.length_c   1.000
_cell.angle_alpha   90.00
_cell.angle_beta   90.00
_cell.angle_gamma   90.00
#
_symmetry.space_group_name_H-M   'P 1'
#
loop_
_entity.id
_entity.type
_entity.pdbx_description
1 polymer ?
#
loop_
_entity_poly.entity_id
_entity_poly.type
_entity_poly.pdbx_seq_one_letter_code
_entity_poly.pdbx_strand_id
1 'polypeptide(L)'
;MKFHPLLLVSLLTCLVLPAAHGQSQLELNTQACGEYQKADGQLNSVYQQIRRQYSGQKQFLDKLTRAERAWIAYRDAHLDSRFPSNNPQLEYGSVYPMCRCQELTQLTRERIQFLKRWVEGVPEGEVCSGSIRISAVNRPLASRCGSSATHSDQTKG
;
A
#
# COMPACT_ATOMS: atom_id res chain seq x y z
N MET A 1 -59.81 -23.30 -34.59
CA MET A 1 -58.88 -22.16 -34.47
C MET A 1 -57.85 -22.50 -33.40
N LYS A 2 -56.61 -22.84 -33.79
CA LYS A 2 -55.56 -23.34 -32.87
C LYS A 2 -54.56 -22.22 -32.60
N PHE A 3 -54.73 -21.52 -31.48
CA PHE A 3 -53.77 -20.52 -31.01
C PHE A 3 -52.42 -21.21 -30.71
N HIS A 4 -51.35 -20.79 -31.40
CA HIS A 4 -50.01 -21.33 -31.22
C HIS A 4 -49.31 -20.61 -30.03
N PRO A 5 -49.08 -21.29 -28.89
CA PRO A 5 -48.59 -20.66 -27.67
C PRO A 5 -47.09 -20.29 -27.71
N LEU A 6 -46.36 -20.77 -28.72
CA LEU A 6 -44.93 -20.55 -28.90
C LEU A 6 -44.54 -19.11 -29.29
N LEU A 7 -45.45 -18.36 -29.93
CA LEU A 7 -45.18 -16.95 -30.31
C LEU A 7 -45.32 -15.97 -29.14
N LEU A 8 -46.07 -16.31 -28.09
CA LEU A 8 -46.27 -15.46 -26.91
C LEU A 8 -45.14 -15.59 -25.88
N VAL A 9 -44.41 -16.70 -25.86
CA VAL A 9 -43.28 -16.91 -24.94
C VAL A 9 -42.00 -16.18 -25.42
N SER A 10 -41.85 -16.00 -26.74
CA SER A 10 -40.71 -15.27 -27.33
C SER A 10 -40.76 -13.75 -27.12
N LEU A 11 -41.93 -13.17 -26.85
CA LEU A 11 -42.09 -11.72 -26.66
C LEU A 11 -41.90 -11.28 -25.20
N LEU A 12 -42.02 -12.22 -24.25
CA LEU A 12 -41.93 -11.94 -22.80
C LEU A 12 -40.50 -12.04 -22.24
N THR A 13 -39.51 -12.47 -23.03
CA THR A 13 -38.11 -12.59 -22.62
C THR A 13 -37.26 -11.35 -22.91
N CYS A 14 -37.81 -10.33 -23.58
CA CYS A 14 -37.05 -9.13 -23.97
C CYS A 14 -37.09 -7.99 -22.91
N LEU A 15 -37.78 -8.18 -21.78
CA LEU A 15 -38.03 -7.11 -20.78
C LEU A 15 -37.20 -7.23 -19.48
N VAL A 16 -36.07 -7.93 -19.52
CA VAL A 16 -35.11 -7.98 -18.40
C VAL A 16 -33.70 -7.80 -18.95
N LEU A 17 -33.46 -6.67 -19.62
CA LEU A 17 -32.10 -6.18 -19.79
C LEU A 17 -31.71 -5.47 -18.49
N PRO A 18 -30.69 -5.96 -17.74
CA PRO A 18 -30.17 -5.20 -16.61
C PRO A 18 -29.69 -3.84 -17.12
N ALA A 19 -30.09 -2.76 -16.44
CA ALA A 19 -29.65 -1.42 -16.79
C ALA A 19 -28.10 -1.36 -16.74
N ALA A 20 -27.48 -1.14 -17.90
CA ALA A 20 -26.06 -0.87 -17.99
C ALA A 20 -25.79 0.48 -17.30
N HIS A 21 -25.27 0.45 -16.08
CA HIS A 21 -24.83 1.65 -15.37
C HIS A 21 -23.50 2.10 -15.99
N GLY A 22 -23.56 3.02 -16.95
CA GLY A 22 -22.36 3.65 -17.48
C GLY A 22 -21.80 4.63 -16.44
N GLN A 23 -20.58 4.41 -15.97
CA GLN A 23 -19.88 5.39 -15.12
C GLN A 23 -19.43 6.58 -15.98
N SER A 24 -19.60 7.80 -15.46
CA SER A 24 -19.06 8.99 -16.11
C SER A 24 -17.55 9.08 -15.95
N GLN A 25 -16.87 9.76 -16.89
CA GLN A 25 -15.43 10.01 -16.76
C GLN A 25 -15.09 10.81 -15.49
N LEU A 26 -16.00 11.68 -15.03
CA LEU A 26 -15.84 12.41 -13.79
C LEU A 26 -15.83 11.48 -12.57
N GLU A 27 -16.74 10.50 -12.52
CA GLU A 27 -16.79 9.51 -11.44
C GLU A 27 -15.55 8.63 -11.46
N LEU A 28 -15.11 8.17 -12.63
CA LEU A 28 -13.89 7.37 -12.78
C LEU A 28 -12.64 8.13 -12.33
N ASN A 29 -12.51 9.41 -12.73
CA ASN A 29 -11.45 10.30 -12.25
C ASN A 29 -11.49 10.46 -10.73
N THR A 30 -12.67 10.71 -10.17
CA THR A 30 -12.86 10.89 -8.72
C THR A 30 -12.49 9.64 -7.94
N GLN A 31 -12.94 8.47 -8.40
CA GLN A 31 -12.63 7.19 -7.78
C GLN A 31 -11.13 6.91 -7.81
N ALA A 32 -10.48 7.06 -8.97
CA ALA A 32 -9.04 6.82 -9.12
C ALA A 32 -8.21 7.73 -8.20
N CYS A 33 -8.55 9.02 -8.12
CA CYS A 33 -7.84 9.94 -7.24
C CYS A 33 -8.16 9.72 -5.76
N GLY A 34 -9.36 9.25 -5.42
CA GLY A 34 -9.68 8.78 -4.07
C GLY A 34 -8.83 7.57 -3.64
N GLU A 35 -8.59 6.61 -4.54
CA GLU A 35 -7.70 5.48 -4.28
C GLU A 35 -6.24 5.92 -4.08
N TYR A 36 -5.78 6.90 -4.85
CA TYR A 36 -4.46 7.51 -4.63
C TYR A 36 -4.36 8.15 -3.26
N GLN A 37 -5.35 8.96 -2.86
CA GLN A 37 -5.37 9.60 -1.53
C GLN A 37 -5.34 8.57 -0.40
N LYS A 38 -6.07 7.46 -0.52
CA LYS A 38 -6.02 6.36 0.45
C LYS A 38 -4.61 5.74 0.54
N ALA A 39 -3.99 5.47 -0.61
CA ALA A 39 -2.63 4.94 -0.65
C ALA A 39 -1.62 5.91 -0.03
N ASP A 40 -1.71 7.21 -0.32
CA ASP A 40 -0.83 8.23 0.27
C ASP A 40 -1.00 8.34 1.79
N GLY A 41 -2.25 8.29 2.27
CA GLY A 41 -2.55 8.20 3.71
C GLY A 41 -1.92 6.97 4.37
N GLN A 42 -1.96 5.81 3.69
CA GLN A 42 -1.33 4.59 4.16
C GLN A 42 0.20 4.69 4.20
N LEU A 43 0.82 5.26 3.15
CA LEU A 43 2.26 5.52 3.10
C LEU A 43 2.71 6.37 4.30
N ASN A 44 1.98 7.47 4.55
CA ASN A 44 2.24 8.34 5.69
C ASN A 44 2.11 7.59 7.03
N SER A 45 1.07 6.75 7.19
CA SER A 45 0.91 5.92 8.39
C SER A 45 2.08 4.96 8.61
N VAL A 46 2.54 4.26 7.56
CA VAL A 46 3.70 3.37 7.63
C VAL A 46 4.97 4.14 7.98
N TYR A 47 5.22 5.28 7.34
CA TYR A 47 6.38 6.12 7.64
C TYR A 47 6.38 6.60 9.11
N GLN A 48 5.23 7.03 9.66
CA GLN A 48 5.13 7.39 11.07
C GLN A 48 5.31 6.20 12.02
N GLN A 49 4.89 5.00 11.62
CA GLN A 49 5.19 3.77 12.39
C GLN A 49 6.70 3.52 12.47
N ILE A 50 7.43 3.66 11.35
CA ILE A 50 8.89 3.55 11.34
C ILE A 50 9.50 4.61 12.26
N ARG A 51 9.08 5.87 12.17
CA ARG A 51 9.59 6.94 13.06
C ARG A 51 9.41 6.64 14.55
N ARG A 52 8.27 6.05 14.92
CA ARG A 52 8.01 5.65 16.31
C ARG A 52 8.88 4.48 16.76
N GLN A 53 9.01 3.45 15.92
CA GLN A 53 9.81 2.26 16.26
C GLN A 53 11.31 2.55 16.34
N TYR A 54 11.79 3.50 15.53
CA TYR A 54 13.21 3.86 15.44
C TYR A 54 13.50 5.23 16.08
N SER A 55 12.67 5.67 17.04
CA SER A 55 12.73 7.01 17.64
C SER A 55 14.10 7.37 18.25
N GLY A 56 14.82 6.38 18.77
CA GLY A 56 16.20 6.55 19.29
C GLY A 56 17.30 6.57 18.22
N GLN A 57 16.99 6.29 16.95
CA GLN A 57 17.97 6.15 15.87
C GLN A 57 17.96 7.37 14.95
N LYS A 58 18.33 8.54 15.47
CA LYS A 58 18.26 9.83 14.75
C LYS A 58 18.95 9.79 13.39
N GLN A 59 20.17 9.25 13.32
CA GLN A 59 20.93 9.19 12.06
C GLN A 59 20.20 8.38 10.98
N PHE A 60 19.62 7.23 11.34
CA PHE A 60 18.81 6.44 10.42
C PHE A 60 17.58 7.24 9.94
N LEU A 61 16.83 7.84 10.86
CA LEU A 61 15.63 8.60 10.52
C LEU A 61 15.93 9.80 9.60
N ASP A 62 17.05 10.49 9.80
CA ASP A 62 17.48 11.59 8.93
C ASP A 62 17.76 11.07 7.50
N LYS A 63 18.43 9.92 7.38
CA LYS A 63 18.72 9.29 6.07
C LYS A 63 17.46 8.74 5.41
N LEU A 64 16.55 8.11 6.15
CA LEU A 64 15.27 7.65 5.64
C LEU A 64 14.42 8.82 5.12
N THR A 65 14.38 9.93 5.86
CA THR A 65 13.66 11.14 5.43
C THR A 65 14.22 11.69 4.12
N ARG A 66 15.55 11.70 3.97
CA ARG A 66 16.19 12.07 2.70
C ARG A 66 15.79 11.11 1.57
N ALA A 67 15.73 9.81 1.86
CA ALA A 67 15.31 8.80 0.88
C ALA A 67 13.84 8.97 0.46
N GLU A 68 12.91 9.26 1.38
CA GLU A 68 11.50 9.55 1.03
C GLU A 68 11.38 10.78 0.15
N ARG A 69 12.10 11.87 0.47
CA ARG A 69 12.10 13.09 -0.36
C ARG A 69 12.63 12.82 -1.77
N ALA A 70 13.69 12.02 -1.88
CA ALA A 70 14.23 11.61 -3.18
C ALA A 70 13.23 10.72 -3.94
N TRP A 71 12.51 9.84 -3.25
CA TRP A 71 11.47 9.02 -3.87
C TRP A 71 10.29 9.88 -4.37
N ILE A 72 9.87 10.91 -3.65
CA ILE A 72 8.84 11.86 -4.12
C ILE A 72 9.30 12.53 -5.42
N ALA A 73 10.54 13.03 -5.46
CA ALA A 73 11.10 13.64 -6.66
C ALA A 73 11.15 12.64 -7.84
N TYR A 74 11.55 11.39 -7.58
CA TYR A 74 11.51 10.31 -8.59
C TYR A 74 10.09 10.05 -9.08
N ARG A 75 9.11 9.92 -8.18
CA ARG A 75 7.70 9.65 -8.51
C ARG A 75 7.15 10.74 -9.44
N ASP A 76 7.43 11.99 -9.10
CA ASP A 76 6.95 13.13 -9.87
C ASP A 76 7.63 13.18 -11.24
N ALA A 77 8.96 12.99 -11.31
CA ALA A 77 9.70 12.92 -12.57
C ALA A 77 9.30 11.73 -13.45
N HIS A 78 9.00 10.58 -12.84
CA HIS A 78 8.48 9.40 -13.54
C HIS A 78 7.10 9.69 -14.14
N LEU A 79 6.23 10.36 -13.40
CA LEU A 79 4.91 10.75 -13.89
C LEU A 79 5.02 11.72 -15.08
N ASP A 80 5.94 12.69 -15.01
CA ASP A 80 6.22 13.61 -16.11
C ASP A 80 6.75 12.85 -17.34
N SER A 81 7.60 11.83 -17.15
CA SER A 81 8.08 10.99 -18.25
C SER A 81 6.97 10.18 -18.92
N ARG A 82 5.93 9.80 -18.16
CA ARG A 82 4.77 9.06 -18.66
C ARG A 82 3.80 9.97 -19.43
N PHE A 83 3.74 11.25 -19.07
CA PHE A 83 2.87 12.25 -19.66
C PHE A 83 3.67 13.51 -20.06
N PRO A 84 4.57 13.42 -21.05
CA PRO A 84 5.61 14.43 -21.33
C PRO A 84 5.10 15.76 -21.90
N SER A 85 3.80 15.90 -22.15
CA SER A 85 3.23 17.16 -22.64
C SER A 85 3.32 18.27 -21.59
N ASN A 86 3.62 19.50 -22.02
CA ASN A 86 3.53 20.69 -21.16
C ASN A 86 2.08 21.01 -20.74
N ASN A 87 1.08 20.46 -21.45
CA ASN A 87 -0.32 20.52 -21.06
C ASN A 87 -0.97 19.13 -21.19
N PRO A 88 -0.73 18.22 -20.23
CA PRO A 88 -1.22 16.84 -20.29
C PRO A 88 -2.74 16.74 -20.36
N GLN A 89 -3.46 17.66 -19.72
CA GLN A 89 -4.93 17.65 -19.73
C GLN A 89 -5.50 17.96 -21.12
N LEU A 90 -4.83 18.84 -21.88
CA LEU A 90 -5.19 19.15 -23.26
C LEU A 90 -4.83 17.99 -24.21
N GLU A 91 -3.65 17.41 -24.03
CA GLU A 91 -3.12 16.34 -24.91
C GLU A 91 -3.85 15.01 -24.72
N TYR A 92 -4.01 14.57 -23.46
CA TYR A 92 -4.55 13.25 -23.14
C TYR A 92 -6.05 13.30 -22.78
N GLY A 93 -6.66 14.49 -22.77
CA GLY A 93 -8.10 14.66 -22.60
C GLY A 93 -8.63 14.24 -21.22
N SER A 94 -9.94 14.00 -21.15
CA SER A 94 -10.66 13.83 -19.87
C SER A 94 -10.29 12.56 -19.09
N VAL A 95 -9.55 11.62 -19.69
CA VAL A 95 -9.07 10.39 -19.04
C VAL A 95 -7.76 10.61 -18.27
N TYR A 96 -7.04 11.72 -18.53
CA TYR A 96 -5.77 12.03 -17.90
C TYR A 96 -5.79 11.96 -16.36
N PRO A 97 -6.76 12.56 -15.65
CA PRO A 97 -6.76 12.52 -14.18
C PRO A 97 -6.84 11.08 -13.64
N MET A 98 -7.66 10.22 -14.24
CA MET A 98 -7.75 8.81 -13.89
C MET A 98 -6.41 8.10 -14.07
N CYS A 99 -5.79 8.20 -15.25
CA CYS A 99 -4.52 7.52 -15.53
C CYS A 99 -3.38 8.05 -14.64
N ARG A 100 -3.33 9.36 -14.40
CA ARG A 100 -2.38 9.99 -13.49
C ARG A 100 -2.52 9.44 -12.07
N CYS A 101 -3.74 9.40 -11.55
CA CYS A 101 -4.02 8.91 -10.19
C CYS A 101 -3.79 7.39 -10.05
N GLN A 102 -4.04 6.61 -11.10
CA GLN A 102 -3.70 5.17 -11.13
C GLN A 102 -2.19 4.95 -11.01
N GLU A 103 -1.37 5.66 -11.79
CA GLU A 103 0.09 5.55 -11.72
C GLU A 103 0.62 5.92 -10.33
N LEU A 104 0.14 7.04 -9.79
CA LEU A 104 0.50 7.48 -8.45
C LEU A 104 0.11 6.46 -7.37
N THR A 105 -1.05 5.83 -7.52
CA THR A 105 -1.50 4.76 -6.61
C THR A 105 -0.55 3.57 -6.66
N GLN A 106 -0.16 3.13 -7.85
CA GLN A 106 0.76 2.01 -8.03
C GLN A 106 2.11 2.28 -7.35
N LEU A 107 2.77 3.39 -7.72
CA LEU A 107 4.08 3.75 -7.17
C LEU A 107 4.05 3.89 -5.64
N THR A 108 2.95 4.44 -5.11
CA THR A 108 2.76 4.60 -3.66
C THR A 108 2.60 3.24 -2.97
N ARG A 109 1.82 2.31 -3.55
CA ARG A 109 1.68 0.94 -3.03
C ARG A 109 2.99 0.18 -3.04
N GLU A 110 3.79 0.30 -4.10
CA GLU A 110 5.12 -0.30 -4.17
C GLU A 110 6.04 0.28 -3.07
N ARG A 111 6.03 1.61 -2.88
CA ARG A 111 6.81 2.25 -1.82
C ARG A 111 6.39 1.79 -0.42
N ILE A 112 5.08 1.62 -0.19
CA ILE A 112 4.55 1.06 1.06
C ILE A 112 5.16 -0.32 1.33
N GLN A 113 5.23 -1.20 0.33
CA GLN A 113 5.83 -2.54 0.51
C GLN A 113 7.32 -2.45 0.88
N PHE A 114 8.08 -1.57 0.22
CA PHE A 114 9.48 -1.35 0.58
C PHE A 114 9.65 -0.88 2.03
N LEU A 115 8.80 0.05 2.47
CA LEU A 115 8.84 0.63 3.82
C LEU A 115 8.38 -0.34 4.90
N LYS A 116 7.39 -1.18 4.61
CA LYS A 116 6.87 -2.19 5.55
C LYS A 116 7.95 -3.12 6.09
N ARG A 117 9.03 -3.37 5.33
CA ARG A 117 10.17 -4.15 5.84
C ARG A 117 10.76 -3.59 7.13
N TRP A 118 10.83 -2.26 7.31
CA TRP A 118 11.29 -1.67 8.57
C TRP A 118 10.29 -1.86 9.71
N VAL A 119 9.00 -1.95 9.41
CA VAL A 119 7.92 -2.19 10.38
C VAL A 119 7.85 -3.65 10.79
N GLU A 120 7.97 -4.57 9.83
CA GLU A 120 7.82 -6.02 10.03
C GLU A 120 9.11 -6.66 10.54
N GLY A 121 10.26 -6.17 10.06
CA GLY A 121 11.57 -6.76 10.30
C GLY A 121 11.86 -7.93 9.36
N VAL A 122 13.08 -8.47 9.45
CA VAL A 122 13.58 -9.59 8.63
C VAL A 122 13.88 -10.83 9.48
N PRO A 123 13.92 -12.05 8.92
CA PRO A 123 14.40 -13.22 9.65
C PRO A 123 15.87 -13.08 10.09
N GLU A 124 16.24 -13.80 11.15
CA GLU A 124 17.65 -13.95 11.54
C GLU A 124 18.46 -14.57 10.40
N GLY A 125 19.70 -14.11 10.22
CA GLY A 125 20.61 -14.61 9.17
C GLY A 125 20.56 -13.83 7.85
N GLU A 126 19.67 -12.86 7.67
CA GLU A 126 19.75 -11.94 6.53
C GLU A 126 20.84 -10.88 6.74
N VAL A 127 22.02 -11.16 6.17
CA VAL A 127 23.23 -10.33 6.34
C VAL A 127 23.10 -8.94 5.70
N CYS A 128 22.30 -8.81 4.63
CA CYS A 128 22.19 -7.58 3.83
C CYS A 128 21.04 -6.65 4.26
N SER A 129 20.48 -6.82 5.46
CA SER A 129 19.27 -6.12 5.89
C SER A 129 19.49 -4.73 6.48
N GLY A 130 20.76 -4.33 6.67
CA GLY A 130 21.14 -2.96 7.02
C GLY A 130 20.49 -2.49 8.32
N SER A 131 19.70 -1.40 8.26
CA SER A 131 19.02 -0.84 9.43
C SER A 131 17.68 -1.51 9.77
N ILE A 132 17.25 -2.52 9.01
CA ILE A 132 16.00 -3.23 9.29
C ILE A 132 16.20 -4.14 10.51
N ARG A 133 15.28 -4.06 11.48
CA ARG A 133 15.31 -4.91 12.68
C ARG A 133 15.05 -6.38 12.35
N ILE A 134 15.51 -7.28 13.22
CA ILE A 134 15.09 -8.68 13.17
C ILE A 134 13.64 -8.81 13.67
N SER A 135 12.82 -9.50 12.87
CA SER A 135 11.46 -9.91 13.20
C SER A 135 11.43 -10.86 14.40
N ALA A 136 10.44 -10.70 15.27
CA ALA A 136 10.27 -11.55 16.46
C ALA A 136 9.81 -12.98 16.13
N VAL A 137 9.35 -13.24 14.89
CA VAL A 137 8.77 -14.52 14.47
C VAL A 137 9.80 -15.66 14.45
N ASN A 138 11.09 -15.34 14.25
CA ASN A 138 12.16 -16.33 14.18
C ASN A 138 13.19 -16.21 15.31
N ARG A 139 12.86 -15.52 16.41
CA ARG A 139 13.76 -15.44 17.57
C ARG A 139 13.86 -16.83 18.21
N PRO A 140 15.03 -17.49 18.24
CA PRO A 140 15.20 -18.71 19.01
C PRO A 140 14.86 -18.43 20.47
N LEU A 141 14.23 -19.37 21.16
CA LEU A 141 13.83 -19.31 22.59
C LEU A 141 14.99 -19.02 23.59
N ALA A 142 16.20 -18.75 23.10
CA ALA A 142 17.43 -18.63 23.86
C ALA A 142 17.70 -17.24 24.46
N SER A 143 16.67 -16.44 24.80
CA SER A 143 16.85 -15.22 25.61
C SER A 143 16.13 -15.28 26.96
N ARG A 144 15.84 -16.49 27.47
CA ARG A 144 15.21 -16.73 28.77
C ARG A 144 16.09 -17.48 29.78
N CYS A 145 17.41 -17.29 29.71
CA CYS A 145 18.32 -17.67 30.80
C CYS A 145 18.97 -16.41 31.36
N GLY A 146 18.56 -16.03 32.58
CA GLY A 146 19.13 -14.88 33.28
C GLY A 146 18.23 -14.23 34.33
N SER A 147 17.41 -14.98 35.04
CA SER A 147 16.95 -14.55 36.37
C SER A 147 17.52 -15.53 37.38
N SER A 148 18.68 -15.15 37.92
CA SER A 148 19.39 -15.86 38.97
C SER A 148 18.45 -16.14 40.14
N ALA A 149 18.32 -17.42 40.46
CA ALA A 149 17.73 -17.89 41.70
C ALA A 149 18.55 -17.33 42.87
N THR A 150 17.91 -16.56 43.75
CA THR A 150 18.45 -16.31 45.09
C THR A 150 18.25 -17.58 45.91
N HIS A 151 19.37 -18.21 46.23
CA HIS A 151 19.49 -19.33 47.15
C HIS A 151 19.10 -18.87 48.56
N SER A 152 18.06 -19.46 49.14
CA SER A 152 17.79 -19.41 50.57
C SER A 152 17.39 -20.81 51.03
N ASP A 153 18.37 -21.56 51.52
CA ASP A 153 18.12 -22.75 52.32
C ASP A 153 18.76 -22.52 53.70
N GLN A 154 17.92 -22.36 54.71
CA GLN A 154 18.28 -22.36 56.13
C GLN A 154 17.58 -23.57 56.75
N THR A 155 18.28 -24.69 56.83
CA THR A 155 17.94 -25.76 57.77
C THR A 155 18.72 -25.52 59.07
N LYS A 156 17.99 -25.12 60.12
CA LYS A 156 18.48 -25.13 61.51
C LYS A 156 18.50 -26.56 62.04
N GLY A 157 19.67 -26.98 62.52
CA GLY A 157 19.85 -27.88 63.66
C GLY A 157 20.51 -27.08 64.78
#